data_AF-A0A075G189-F1
#
_entry.id   AF-A0A075G189-F1
#
_cell.length_a   1.000
_cell.length_b   1.000
_cell.length_c   1.000
_cell.angle_alpha   90.00
_cell.angle_beta   90.00
_cell.angle_gamma   90.00
#
_symmetry.space_group_name_H-M   'P 1'
#
loop_
_entity.id
_entity.type
_entity.pdbx_description
1 polymer ?
#
loop_
_entity_poly.entity_id
_entity_poly.type
_entity_poly.pdbx_seq_one_letter_code
_entity_poly.pdbx_strand_id
1 'polypeptide(L)'
;MSESTKNAGETYTDIDSEDKTNSSDKLDAEILDNSIEDAIALYRKVRDSKNKEPTEKEIADIDKECEIIRNRQVITKDLQHKPVEITNKDGVVVTGPPTLTRFEKARIMGARALQLSLGAPIFIEIPKNATTSLEIAMEELKQRVIPIVIKRTLPNGDYQNIPIDQFA
;
A
#
# COMPACT_ATOMS: atom_id res chain seq x y z
N MET A 1 36.70 18.67 -29.55
CA MET A 1 35.77 18.63 -30.70
C MET A 1 35.34 17.19 -30.87
N SER A 2 34.11 16.74 -30.66
CA SER A 2 32.88 17.28 -30.11
C SER A 2 31.93 16.07 -30.03
N GLU A 3 31.06 16.07 -29.04
CA GLU A 3 30.22 14.96 -28.60
C GLU A 3 29.23 14.48 -29.67
N SER A 4 28.74 13.26 -29.52
CA SER A 4 27.52 12.78 -30.20
C SER A 4 26.61 12.14 -29.17
N THR A 5 25.82 12.97 -28.50
CA THR A 5 24.62 12.59 -27.77
C THR A 5 23.47 12.40 -28.77
N LYS A 6 22.78 11.24 -28.72
CA LYS A 6 21.43 11.12 -29.28
C LYS A 6 20.52 10.58 -28.18
N ASN A 7 19.70 11.50 -27.67
CA ASN A 7 18.60 11.27 -26.76
C ASN A 7 17.36 11.82 -27.49
N ALA A 8 16.33 11.00 -27.65
CA ALA A 8 14.97 11.47 -27.94
C ALA A 8 14.03 10.30 -27.61
N GLY A 9 13.38 10.42 -26.45
CA GLY A 9 12.40 9.46 -25.98
C GLY A 9 11.17 9.44 -26.89
N GLU A 10 10.65 8.22 -27.07
CA GLU A 10 9.33 7.97 -27.61
C GLU A 10 8.30 8.46 -26.59
N THR A 11 7.67 9.59 -26.88
CA THR A 11 6.42 10.03 -26.26
C THR A 11 5.32 9.05 -26.63
N TYR A 12 4.91 8.21 -25.68
CA TYR A 12 3.63 7.51 -25.77
C TYR A 12 2.51 8.51 -25.50
N THR A 13 1.61 8.58 -26.46
CA THR A 13 0.45 9.48 -26.54
C THR A 13 -0.48 9.32 -25.34
N ASP A 14 -0.75 10.43 -24.66
CA ASP A 14 -1.93 10.62 -23.82
C ASP A 14 -3.17 10.30 -24.66
N ILE A 15 -3.94 9.30 -24.22
CA ILE A 15 -5.27 9.05 -24.75
C ILE A 15 -6.21 9.97 -23.97
N ASP A 16 -6.67 10.99 -24.67
CA ASP A 16 -7.79 11.86 -24.30
C ASP A 16 -8.91 11.03 -23.65
N SER A 17 -9.15 11.30 -22.37
CA SER A 17 -10.39 10.92 -21.67
C SER A 17 -11.18 12.20 -21.43
N GLU A 18 -11.59 12.83 -22.53
CA GLU A 18 -12.63 13.85 -22.51
C GLU A 18 -14.00 13.20 -22.25
N ASP A 19 -14.65 13.68 -21.20
CA ASP A 19 -16.09 13.74 -20.95
C ASP A 19 -16.95 12.48 -21.20
N LYS A 20 -17.03 11.63 -20.16
CA LYS A 20 -18.20 10.77 -19.88
C LYS A 20 -18.82 10.99 -18.50
N THR A 21 -18.46 12.06 -17.81
CA THR A 21 -18.78 12.28 -16.38
C THR A 21 -20.21 12.73 -16.10
N ASN A 22 -20.97 13.22 -17.09
CA ASN A 22 -22.30 13.80 -16.83
C ASN A 22 -23.48 12.81 -16.78
N SER A 23 -23.31 11.54 -17.19
CA SER A 23 -24.41 10.55 -17.21
C SER A 23 -24.35 9.50 -16.10
N SER A 24 -23.15 9.13 -15.63
CA SER A 24 -22.97 8.20 -14.49
C SER A 24 -23.48 8.81 -13.19
N ASP A 25 -23.15 10.07 -12.96
CA ASP A 25 -23.35 10.73 -11.68
C ASP A 25 -24.84 10.94 -11.33
N LYS A 26 -25.72 11.03 -12.34
CA LYS A 26 -27.18 11.10 -12.14
C LYS A 26 -27.79 9.76 -11.76
N LEU A 27 -27.37 8.68 -12.41
CA LEU A 27 -27.85 7.32 -12.12
C LEU A 27 -27.36 6.86 -10.74
N ASP A 28 -26.12 7.20 -10.38
CA ASP A 28 -25.53 6.90 -9.07
C ASP A 28 -26.25 7.64 -7.93
N ALA A 29 -26.67 8.89 -8.16
CA ALA A 29 -27.44 9.66 -7.18
C ALA A 29 -28.86 9.10 -6.95
N GLU A 30 -29.53 8.65 -8.02
CA GLU A 30 -30.88 8.07 -7.95
C GLU A 30 -30.88 6.68 -7.25
N ILE A 31 -29.85 5.86 -7.50
CA ILE A 31 -29.65 4.59 -6.79
C ILE A 31 -29.38 4.82 -5.29
N LEU A 32 -28.62 5.87 -4.95
CA LEU A 32 -28.30 6.22 -3.57
C LEU A 32 -29.55 6.66 -2.79
N ASP A 33 -30.40 7.48 -3.41
CA ASP A 33 -31.63 8.01 -2.79
C ASP A 33 -32.62 6.87 -2.45
N ASN A 34 -32.78 5.92 -3.38
CA ASN A 34 -33.57 4.71 -3.15
C ASN A 34 -33.01 3.85 -1.99
N SER A 35 -31.69 3.68 -1.93
CA SER A 35 -31.04 2.92 -0.85
C SER A 35 -31.16 3.57 0.53
N ILE A 36 -31.22 4.91 0.59
CA ILE A 36 -31.38 5.66 1.86
C ILE A 36 -32.82 5.52 2.36
N GLU A 37 -33.81 5.65 1.47
CA GLU A 37 -35.22 5.51 1.84
C GLU A 37 -35.54 4.07 2.29
N ASP A 38 -34.98 3.06 1.62
CA ASP A 38 -35.07 1.65 2.04
C ASP A 38 -34.49 1.43 3.45
N ALA A 39 -33.37 2.08 3.77
CA ALA A 39 -32.74 2.01 5.09
C ALA A 39 -33.60 2.67 6.19
N ILE A 40 -34.21 3.81 5.88
CA ILE A 40 -35.13 4.52 6.80
C ILE A 40 -36.39 3.70 7.05
N ALA A 41 -36.97 3.10 6.01
CA ALA A 41 -38.14 2.23 6.12
C ALA A 41 -37.85 0.98 6.95
N LEU A 42 -36.68 0.36 6.77
CA LEU A 42 -36.22 -0.76 7.58
C LEU A 42 -36.03 -0.36 9.04
N TYR A 43 -35.47 0.83 9.30
CA TYR A 43 -35.24 1.37 10.64
C TYR A 43 -36.55 1.55 11.43
N ARG A 44 -37.56 2.17 10.80
CA ARG A 44 -38.91 2.32 11.37
C ARG A 44 -39.53 0.96 11.70
N LYS A 45 -39.50 0.03 10.74
CA LYS A 45 -40.05 -1.32 10.91
C LYS A 45 -39.42 -2.10 12.07
N VAL A 46 -38.10 -1.99 12.27
CA VAL A 46 -37.39 -2.66 13.37
C VAL A 46 -37.77 -2.08 14.74
N ARG A 47 -38.05 -0.78 14.83
CA ARG A 47 -38.38 -0.09 16.08
C ARG A 47 -39.85 -0.25 16.46
N ASP A 48 -40.75 -0.24 15.47
CA ASP A 48 -42.18 -0.54 15.62
C ASP A 48 -42.42 -2.00 16.06
N SER A 49 -41.57 -2.93 15.60
CA SER A 49 -41.68 -4.35 16.00
C SER A 49 -41.30 -4.61 17.46
N LYS A 50 -40.64 -3.66 18.14
CA LYS A 50 -40.25 -3.77 19.56
C LYS A 50 -41.25 -3.14 20.53
N ASN A 51 -41.96 -2.09 20.13
CA ASN A 51 -42.95 -1.39 20.97
C ASN A 51 -44.34 -1.49 20.33
N LYS A 52 -45.25 -2.22 20.98
CA LYS A 52 -46.57 -2.56 20.42
C LYS A 52 -47.48 -1.35 20.16
N GLU A 53 -47.20 -0.21 20.81
CA GLU A 53 -47.78 1.12 20.51
C GLU A 53 -46.74 2.19 20.91
N PRO A 54 -46.02 2.83 19.97
CA PRO A 54 -45.02 3.84 20.30
C PRO A 54 -45.67 5.13 20.80
N THR A 55 -45.16 5.67 21.90
CA THR A 55 -45.60 6.94 22.49
C THR A 55 -45.22 8.11 21.57
N GLU A 56 -45.97 9.23 21.57
CA GLU A 56 -45.65 10.42 20.72
C GLU A 56 -44.19 10.90 20.85
N LYS A 57 -43.61 10.76 22.05
CA LYS A 57 -42.19 11.09 22.30
C LYS A 57 -41.23 10.14 21.60
N GLU A 58 -41.57 8.86 21.55
CA GLU A 58 -40.75 7.83 20.91
C GLU A 58 -40.80 7.98 19.39
N ILE A 59 -41.95 8.34 18.83
CA ILE A 59 -42.10 8.66 17.39
C ILE A 59 -41.23 9.88 17.03
N ALA A 60 -41.28 10.93 17.84
CA ALA A 60 -40.45 12.12 17.63
C ALA A 60 -38.94 11.83 17.71
N ASP A 61 -38.52 10.88 18.55
CA ASP A 61 -37.11 10.49 18.65
C ASP A 61 -36.68 9.58 17.49
N ILE A 62 -37.59 8.71 17.01
CA ILE A 62 -37.36 7.92 15.78
C ILE A 62 -37.17 8.83 14.57
N ASP A 63 -38.01 9.86 14.42
CA ASP A 63 -37.93 10.76 13.28
C ASP A 63 -36.63 11.59 13.28
N LYS A 64 -36.18 12.07 14.45
CA LYS A 64 -34.86 12.72 14.60
C LYS A 64 -33.72 11.80 14.17
N GLU A 65 -33.80 10.52 14.53
CA GLU A 65 -32.78 9.55 14.15
C GLU A 65 -32.82 9.21 12.65
N CYS A 66 -34.00 9.16 12.04
CA CYS A 66 -34.15 9.04 10.59
C CYS A 66 -33.58 10.25 9.85
N GLU A 67 -33.75 11.47 10.38
CA GLU A 67 -33.13 12.68 9.83
C GLU A 67 -31.59 12.62 9.92
N ILE A 68 -31.05 12.10 11.02
CA ILE A 68 -29.61 11.86 11.16
C ILE A 68 -29.13 10.85 10.11
N ILE A 69 -29.88 9.78 9.85
CA ILE A 69 -29.54 8.78 8.83
C ILE A 69 -29.55 9.41 7.44
N ARG A 70 -30.57 10.23 7.12
CA ARG A 70 -30.70 10.92 5.84
C ARG A 70 -29.56 11.90 5.58
N ASN A 71 -29.06 12.55 6.64
CA ASN A 71 -28.00 13.55 6.56
C ASN A 71 -26.58 12.96 6.66
N ARG A 72 -26.43 11.64 6.87
CA ARG A 72 -25.10 11.02 6.89
C ARG A 72 -24.50 11.03 5.49
N GLN A 73 -23.26 11.50 5.39
CA GLN A 73 -22.51 11.42 4.15
C GLN A 73 -22.13 9.97 3.86
N VAL A 74 -22.71 9.40 2.80
CA VAL A 74 -22.31 8.08 2.29
C VAL A 74 -21.02 8.24 1.49
N ILE A 75 -19.95 7.58 1.93
CA ILE A 75 -18.69 7.56 1.19
C ILE A 75 -18.87 6.57 0.03
N THR A 76 -19.12 7.08 -1.17
CA THR A 76 -19.35 6.28 -2.39
C THR A 76 -18.07 5.92 -3.13
N LYS A 77 -16.99 6.67 -2.88
CA LYS A 77 -15.70 6.45 -3.53
C LYS A 77 -14.78 5.75 -2.55
N ASP A 78 -14.33 4.55 -2.91
CA ASP A 78 -13.17 3.95 -2.29
C ASP A 78 -11.99 4.91 -2.50
N LEU A 79 -11.57 5.56 -1.41
CA LEU A 79 -10.41 6.44 -1.44
C LEU A 79 -9.20 5.58 -1.77
N GLN A 80 -8.65 5.73 -2.98
CA GLN A 80 -7.46 5.01 -3.36
C GLN A 80 -6.30 5.41 -2.44
N HIS A 81 -5.80 4.43 -1.68
CA HIS A 81 -4.69 4.63 -0.79
C HIS A 81 -3.43 4.96 -1.58
N LYS A 82 -2.79 6.08 -1.27
CA LYS A 82 -1.50 6.44 -1.85
C LYS A 82 -0.40 5.83 -0.99
N PRO A 83 0.52 5.02 -1.55
CA PRO A 83 1.66 4.45 -0.83
C PRO A 83 2.43 5.49 -0.01
N VAL A 84 2.52 5.31 1.30
CA VAL A 84 3.31 6.15 2.20
C VAL A 84 4.52 5.36 2.74
N GLU A 85 5.64 6.07 2.90
CA GLU A 85 6.81 5.51 3.58
C GLU A 85 6.63 5.52 5.10
N ILE A 86 6.70 4.34 5.71
CA ILE A 86 6.66 4.16 7.16
C ILE A 86 8.06 4.43 7.70
N THR A 87 8.31 5.67 8.13
CA THR A 87 9.56 6.03 8.80
C THR A 87 9.42 5.83 10.30
N ASN A 88 10.28 4.99 10.90
CA ASN A 88 10.28 4.76 12.34
C ASN A 88 11.52 5.42 12.96
N LYS A 89 11.33 6.27 13.96
CA LYS A 89 12.42 7.04 14.59
C LYS A 89 13.37 6.16 15.41
N ASP A 90 12.90 5.00 15.83
CA ASP A 90 13.60 4.10 16.76
C ASP A 90 14.40 3.00 16.04
N GLY A 91 14.46 3.01 14.70
CA GLY A 91 15.17 1.99 13.91
C GLY A 91 14.55 0.58 13.99
N VAL A 92 13.34 0.46 14.57
CA VAL A 92 12.64 -0.81 14.70
C VAL A 92 11.93 -1.15 13.39
N VAL A 93 12.14 -2.38 12.92
CA VAL A 93 11.42 -2.99 11.79
C VAL A 93 9.95 -3.16 12.18
N VAL A 94 9.06 -2.39 11.54
CA VAL A 94 7.60 -2.44 11.77
C VAL A 94 6.97 -3.42 10.80
N THR A 95 7.45 -3.43 9.56
CA THR A 95 6.89 -4.25 8.50
C THR A 95 7.54 -5.64 8.53
N GLY A 96 6.82 -6.63 9.07
CA GLY A 96 7.25 -8.04 9.08
C GLY A 96 8.19 -8.41 10.24
N PRO A 97 8.84 -9.59 10.19
CA PRO A 97 9.70 -10.06 11.27
C PRO A 97 10.99 -9.22 11.39
N PRO A 98 11.57 -9.07 12.59
CA PRO A 98 12.79 -8.27 12.80
C PRO A 98 14.06 -8.92 12.23
N THR A 99 13.97 -10.15 11.74
CA THR A 99 15.07 -10.89 11.10
C THR A 99 14.91 -10.90 9.59
N LEU A 100 16.04 -11.13 8.92
CA LEU A 100 16.09 -11.22 7.47
C LEU A 100 15.48 -12.56 7.01
N THR A 101 14.46 -12.49 6.16
CA THR A 101 13.74 -13.68 5.71
C THR A 101 14.61 -14.52 4.78
N ARG A 102 14.30 -15.83 4.65
CA ARG A 102 15.01 -16.73 3.74
C ARG A 102 15.00 -16.21 2.28
N PHE A 103 13.92 -15.55 1.87
CA PHE A 103 13.74 -15.01 0.53
C PHE A 103 14.58 -13.75 0.30
N GLU A 104 14.59 -12.84 1.28
CA GLU A 104 15.46 -11.66 1.25
C GLU A 104 16.92 -12.09 1.20
N LYS A 105 17.30 -13.07 2.03
CA LYS A 105 18.68 -13.60 2.06
C LYS A 105 19.09 -14.13 0.70
N ALA A 106 18.24 -14.97 0.10
CA ALA A 106 18.46 -15.55 -1.23
C ALA A 106 18.52 -14.48 -2.33
N ARG A 107 17.65 -13.46 -2.26
CA ARG A 107 17.62 -12.37 -3.24
C ARG A 107 18.88 -11.52 -3.18
N ILE A 108 19.33 -11.19 -1.97
CA ILE A 108 20.53 -10.39 -1.73
C ILE A 108 21.78 -11.13 -2.22
N MET A 109 21.96 -12.39 -1.82
CA MET A 109 23.13 -13.16 -2.26
C MET A 109 23.14 -13.35 -3.78
N GLY A 110 21.99 -13.56 -4.42
CA GLY A 110 21.90 -13.70 -5.87
C GLY A 110 22.26 -12.41 -6.60
N ALA A 111 21.71 -11.27 -6.16
CA ALA A 111 22.03 -9.97 -6.73
C ALA A 111 23.51 -9.62 -6.53
N ARG A 112 24.06 -9.87 -5.33
CA ARG A 112 25.45 -9.59 -5.03
C ARG A 112 26.42 -10.50 -5.79
N ALA A 113 26.13 -11.80 -5.88
CA ALA A 113 26.92 -12.72 -6.69
C ALA A 113 26.96 -12.30 -8.16
N LEU A 114 25.84 -11.80 -8.70
CA LEU A 114 25.79 -11.25 -10.05
C LEU A 114 26.69 -10.00 -10.17
N GLN A 115 26.61 -9.06 -9.24
CA GLN A 115 27.49 -7.88 -9.22
C GLN A 115 28.97 -8.29 -9.24
N LEU A 116 29.36 -9.25 -8.40
CA LEU A 116 30.74 -9.74 -8.33
C LEU A 116 31.17 -10.42 -9.63
N SER A 117 30.27 -11.17 -10.28
CA SER A 117 30.56 -11.79 -11.59
C SER A 117 30.78 -10.74 -12.71
N LEU A 118 30.18 -9.55 -12.56
CA LEU A 118 30.36 -8.41 -13.45
C LEU A 118 31.59 -7.56 -13.08
N GLY A 119 32.41 -8.01 -12.12
CA GLY A 119 33.64 -7.32 -11.72
C GLY A 119 33.42 -6.18 -10.71
N ALA A 120 32.29 -6.14 -10.02
CA ALA A 120 32.09 -5.19 -8.92
C ALA A 120 33.11 -5.41 -7.79
N PRO A 121 33.51 -4.34 -7.08
CA PRO A 121 34.46 -4.45 -5.98
C PRO A 121 33.88 -5.23 -4.80
N ILE A 122 34.74 -6.04 -4.18
CA ILE A 122 34.50 -6.78 -2.93
C ILE A 122 34.75 -5.87 -1.71
N PHE A 123 33.94 -6.04 -0.66
CA PHE A 123 34.05 -5.28 0.59
C PHE A 123 34.79 -6.03 1.71
N ILE A 124 35.09 -7.31 1.51
CA ILE A 124 35.83 -8.16 2.46
C ILE A 124 37.18 -8.59 1.87
N GLU A 125 38.10 -8.97 2.74
CA GLU A 125 39.29 -9.70 2.32
C GLU A 125 38.89 -11.08 1.77
N ILE A 126 39.44 -11.47 0.62
CA ILE A 126 39.11 -12.74 -0.04
C ILE A 126 39.59 -13.88 0.87
N PRO A 127 38.70 -14.67 1.48
CA PRO A 127 39.13 -15.82 2.25
C PRO A 127 39.70 -16.85 1.26
N LYS A 128 40.80 -17.53 1.66
CA LYS A 128 41.49 -18.53 0.82
C LYS A 128 40.59 -19.67 0.32
N ASN A 129 39.40 -19.82 0.93
CA ASN A 129 38.43 -20.87 0.64
C ASN A 129 37.34 -20.43 -0.36
N ALA A 130 37.18 -19.13 -0.64
CA ALA A 130 36.14 -18.66 -1.56
C ALA A 130 36.65 -18.73 -3.00
N THR A 131 36.05 -19.61 -3.79
CA THR A 131 36.39 -19.80 -5.21
C THR A 131 35.29 -19.22 -6.12
N THR A 132 34.07 -19.11 -5.61
CA THR A 132 32.91 -18.64 -6.40
C THR A 132 32.38 -17.29 -5.93
N SER A 133 31.83 -16.50 -6.86
CA SER A 133 31.17 -15.22 -6.55
C SER A 133 30.03 -15.38 -5.52
N LEU A 134 29.37 -16.53 -5.50
CA LEU A 134 28.32 -16.84 -4.52
C LEU A 134 28.88 -16.98 -3.10
N GLU A 135 30.01 -17.67 -2.94
CA GLU A 135 30.67 -17.84 -1.63
C GLU A 135 31.13 -16.50 -1.08
N ILE A 136 31.69 -15.64 -1.94
CA ILE A 136 32.09 -14.28 -1.55
C ILE A 136 30.85 -13.48 -1.10
N ALA A 137 29.77 -13.50 -1.88
CA ALA A 137 28.53 -12.82 -1.52
C ALA A 137 27.91 -13.34 -0.21
N MET A 138 28.00 -14.65 0.05
CA MET A 138 27.55 -15.24 1.32
C MET A 138 28.37 -14.73 2.51
N GLU A 139 29.68 -14.60 2.33
CA GLU A 139 30.57 -14.13 3.39
C GLU A 139 30.42 -12.62 3.65
N GLU A 140 30.24 -11.82 2.60
CA GLU A 140 29.92 -10.39 2.71
C GLU A 140 28.57 -10.17 3.41
N LEU A 141 27.57 -11.02 3.11
CA LEU A 141 26.26 -10.96 3.75
C LEU A 141 26.32 -11.36 5.24
N LYS A 142 27.16 -12.33 5.61
CA LYS A 142 27.39 -12.69 7.02
C LYS A 142 28.02 -11.54 7.80
N GLN A 143 28.95 -10.82 7.19
CA GLN A 143 29.60 -9.65 7.80
C GLN A 143 28.75 -8.37 7.70
N ARG A 144 27.63 -8.41 6.97
CA ARG A 144 26.70 -7.28 6.75
C ARG A 144 27.35 -6.04 6.12
N VAL A 145 28.40 -6.23 5.33
CA VAL A 145 29.13 -5.12 4.70
C VAL A 145 28.53 -4.67 3.37
N ILE A 146 27.48 -5.34 2.88
CA ILE A 146 26.86 -5.03 1.60
C ILE A 146 25.96 -3.78 1.79
N PRO A 147 26.22 -2.66 1.09
CA PRO A 147 25.42 -1.45 1.21
C PRO A 147 24.10 -1.59 0.45
N ILE A 148 23.11 -2.23 1.08
CA ILE A 148 21.78 -2.47 0.52
C ILE A 148 20.67 -2.14 1.51
N VAL A 149 19.54 -1.70 0.97
CA VAL A 149 18.32 -1.39 1.71
C VAL A 149 17.20 -2.29 1.20
N ILE A 150 16.47 -2.90 2.13
CA ILE A 150 15.35 -3.78 1.83
C ILE A 150 14.06 -2.96 1.93
N LYS A 151 13.31 -2.90 0.82
CA LYS A 151 11.98 -2.28 0.80
C LYS A 151 10.92 -3.36 1.05
N ARG A 152 10.24 -3.31 2.21
CA ARG A 152 9.10 -4.17 2.51
C ARG A 152 7.80 -3.42 2.28
N THR A 153 6.93 -3.96 1.43
CA THR A 153 5.62 -3.37 1.09
C THR A 153 4.49 -4.12 1.78
N LEU A 154 3.55 -3.39 2.38
CA LEU A 154 2.30 -3.90 2.90
C LEU A 154 1.25 -4.05 1.79
N PRO A 155 0.17 -4.83 2.01
CA PRO A 155 -0.89 -5.02 1.01
C PRO A 155 -1.61 -3.73 0.60
N ASN A 156 -1.63 -2.72 1.48
CA ASN A 156 -2.17 -1.40 1.18
C ASN A 156 -1.26 -0.56 0.27
N GLY A 157 -0.01 -1.00 0.02
CA GLY A 157 0.98 -0.29 -0.77
C GLY A 157 1.98 0.52 0.05
N ASP A 158 1.75 0.71 1.35
CA ASP A 158 2.74 1.34 2.23
C ASP A 158 4.02 0.53 2.27
N TYR A 159 5.15 1.21 2.51
CA TYR A 159 6.43 0.53 2.51
C TYR A 159 7.37 1.06 3.58
N GLN A 160 8.29 0.20 3.98
CA GLN A 160 9.38 0.55 4.88
C GLN A 160 10.71 0.22 4.21
N ASN A 161 11.63 1.18 4.21
CA ASN A 161 13.01 1.00 3.78
C ASN A 161 13.87 0.63 4.99
N ILE A 162 14.43 -0.58 4.99
CA ILE A 162 15.16 -1.16 6.13
C ILE A 162 16.61 -1.43 5.70
N PRO A 163 17.60 -0.66 6.20
CA PRO A 163 19.01 -0.97 6.04
C PRO A 163 19.38 -2.34 6.61
N ILE A 164 20.34 -3.02 5.98
CA ILE A 164 20.77 -4.35 6.40
C ILE A 164 21.29 -4.40 7.86
N ASP A 165 21.87 -3.28 8.33
CA ASP A 165 22.45 -3.14 9.66
C ASP A 165 21.40 -3.23 10.79
N GLN A 166 20.13 -2.96 10.47
CA GLN A 166 19.05 -2.96 11.45
C GLN A 166 18.50 -4.36 11.75
N PHE A 167 18.83 -5.37 10.94
CA PHE A 167 18.36 -6.74 11.19
C PHE A 167 19.16 -7.41 12.30
N ALA A 168 18.48 -8.19 13.16
CA ALA A 168 19.11 -8.99 14.21
C ALA A 168 19.87 -10.20 13.66
#